data_AF-A0A812VM06-F1
#
_entry.id   AF-A0A812VM06-F1
#
_cell.length_a   1.000
_cell.length_b   1.000
_cell.length_c   1.000
_cell.angle_alpha   90.00
_cell.angle_beta   90.00
_cell.angle_gamma   90.00
#
_symmetry.space_group_name_H-M   'P 1'
#
loop_
_entity.id
_entity.type
_entity.pdbx_description
1 polymer ?
#
loop_
_entity_poly.entity_id
_entity_poly.type
_entity_poly.pdbx_seq_one_letter_code
_entity_poly.pdbx_strand_id
1 'polypeptide(L)'
;MASDDRLKLLLEFASLGTRLPTSVKLTPRTSRTPRATEDQNSWTLRQQKWKGIKAQLAAKAEAHSAQQRIKPLTLLGGGEKPHLPPLPPTLRTSDLPAKDVEQIQSTYHWRPVQIREHCFASDEPGRTLGTYVNTLSFNLAPQTLQGAKPLQVRLASGNFTAQGAVWCYILEDSFVQCRGVVIGTCPKTHDPENGRNIRICRLPVEARPRRGLQFAALSREAYDVGGHITYTSSRVALTVTPDGWICGHSTREMEGAIDLSAIRFCKQGGISLTDEVTLHTVDVRGSRLVCLQGHLSECFYVLESKRPLAMLPESCRPKEVLHFVTPGSGPGAFHLIQVRPTQGSGIGGDLMWKDGVWNHDQVHLTGIMYEVSADSLALSFLDASWSPEILKIFVAEFQKFLMAKFGSIDDAWIEAFDLNGLGVVNFTQFSVGCKKAGYVGNATRLWAAINDDHGDVICLDQLAKNYLEPEQPGYSQLLDMGNAELPAAALPEGTR
;
A
#
# COMPACT_ATOMS: atom_id res chain seq x y z
N MET A 1 -30.67 6.91 -42.05
CA MET A 1 -31.94 6.71 -41.32
C MET A 1 -32.12 5.20 -41.13
N ALA A 2 -32.52 4.80 -39.92
CA ALA A 2 -32.65 3.44 -39.38
C ALA A 2 -31.29 2.71 -39.15
N SER A 3 -30.78 2.45 -37.93
CA SER A 3 -31.35 1.99 -36.64
C SER A 3 -32.03 0.62 -36.74
N ASP A 4 -31.91 -0.33 -35.84
CA ASP A 4 -31.06 -0.61 -34.68
C ASP A 4 -31.59 -1.98 -34.23
N ASP A 5 -30.83 -3.07 -34.40
CA ASP A 5 -31.39 -4.43 -34.32
C ASP A 5 -30.43 -5.46 -33.71
N ARG A 6 -29.85 -5.12 -32.54
CA ARG A 6 -29.05 -6.07 -31.74
C ARG A 6 -29.31 -5.97 -30.22
N LEU A 7 -30.58 -5.89 -29.83
CA LEU A 7 -30.98 -5.92 -28.42
C LEU A 7 -32.25 -6.78 -28.21
N LYS A 8 -32.16 -8.07 -28.52
CA LYS A 8 -33.27 -9.02 -28.34
C LYS A 8 -32.89 -10.46 -27.94
N LEU A 9 -31.76 -10.65 -27.25
CA LEU A 9 -31.26 -11.99 -26.91
C LEU A 9 -30.80 -12.19 -25.46
N LEU A 10 -31.33 -11.42 -24.51
CA LEU A 10 -31.00 -11.56 -23.09
C LEU A 10 -32.19 -11.27 -22.18
N LEU A 11 -33.27 -12.07 -22.24
CA LEU A 11 -34.28 -12.17 -21.18
C LEU A 11 -35.31 -13.27 -21.50
N GLU A 12 -34.90 -14.55 -21.41
CA GLU A 12 -35.84 -15.67 -21.31
C GLU A 12 -35.09 -16.95 -20.89
N PHE A 13 -34.81 -17.12 -19.59
CA PHE A 13 -34.58 -18.44 -18.97
C PHE A 13 -34.64 -18.28 -17.44
N ALA A 14 -35.86 -18.09 -16.92
CA ALA A 14 -36.15 -18.18 -15.50
C ALA A 14 -37.56 -18.75 -15.26
N SER A 15 -37.82 -19.95 -15.74
CA SER A 15 -38.79 -20.86 -15.12
C SER A 15 -38.65 -22.24 -15.74
N LEU A 16 -38.26 -23.23 -14.93
CA LEU A 16 -38.75 -24.61 -14.99
C LEU A 16 -38.06 -25.40 -13.88
N GLY A 17 -38.85 -25.72 -12.86
CA GLY A 17 -38.45 -26.68 -11.85
C GLY A 17 -38.52 -28.10 -12.41
N THR A 18 -37.52 -28.92 -12.08
CA THR A 18 -37.56 -30.36 -12.32
C THR A 18 -36.90 -31.11 -11.16
N ARG A 19 -37.77 -31.81 -10.43
CA ARG A 19 -37.66 -33.12 -9.78
C ARG A 19 -36.27 -33.78 -9.69
N LEU A 20 -35.89 -34.11 -8.45
CA LEU A 20 -34.83 -35.04 -8.07
C LEU A 20 -35.16 -36.49 -8.48
N PRO A 21 -34.16 -37.31 -8.88
CA PRO A 21 -34.24 -38.74 -8.78
C PRO A 21 -33.44 -39.29 -7.58
N THR A 22 -34.10 -40.25 -6.97
CA THR A 22 -33.73 -41.24 -5.94
C THR A 22 -32.37 -41.93 -6.08
N SER A 23 -31.71 -42.07 -4.92
CA SER A 23 -31.08 -43.30 -4.38
C SER A 23 -30.14 -44.11 -5.30
N VAL A 24 -28.83 -43.97 -5.06
CA VAL A 24 -27.82 -44.99 -5.39
C VAL A 24 -27.38 -45.68 -4.09
N LYS A 25 -27.62 -46.99 -4.00
CA LYS A 25 -27.12 -47.87 -2.94
C LYS A 25 -25.62 -48.11 -3.14
N LEU A 26 -24.81 -47.74 -2.14
CA LEU A 26 -23.41 -48.19 -2.03
C LEU A 26 -23.31 -49.31 -0.99
N THR A 27 -22.68 -50.41 -1.39
CA THR A 27 -22.31 -51.57 -0.57
C THR A 27 -21.28 -51.21 0.50
N PRO A 28 -21.32 -51.84 1.71
CA PRO A 28 -20.36 -51.54 2.76
C PRO A 28 -19.03 -52.26 2.50
N ARG A 29 -17.93 -51.49 2.41
CA ARG A 29 -16.57 -52.02 2.44
C ARG A 29 -16.04 -51.88 3.87
N THR A 30 -15.46 -52.97 4.33
CA THR A 30 -14.96 -53.26 5.68
C THR A 30 -14.15 -52.14 6.33
N SER A 31 -14.54 -51.82 7.57
CA SER A 31 -13.92 -50.86 8.48
C SER A 31 -12.49 -51.26 8.87
N ARG A 32 -11.53 -50.37 8.58
CA ARG A 32 -10.27 -50.25 9.34
C ARG A 32 -10.46 -49.07 10.31
N THR A 33 -10.41 -49.34 11.61
CA THR A 33 -10.49 -48.36 12.69
C THR A 33 -9.33 -47.36 12.62
N PRO A 34 -9.56 -46.03 12.58
CA PRO A 34 -8.52 -45.06 12.87
C PRO A 34 -8.49 -44.76 14.38
N ARG A 35 -7.27 -44.77 14.95
CA ARG A 35 -6.95 -44.13 16.22
C ARG A 35 -7.20 -42.62 16.06
N ALA A 36 -8.37 -42.15 16.49
CA ALA A 36 -8.73 -40.74 16.47
C ALA A 36 -9.37 -40.37 17.81
N THR A 37 -8.57 -40.38 18.88
CA THR A 37 -9.01 -39.85 20.19
C THR A 37 -7.94 -39.00 20.90
N GLU A 38 -6.71 -38.91 20.38
CA GLU A 38 -5.66 -38.07 20.99
C GLU A 38 -5.58 -36.65 20.41
N ASP A 39 -5.87 -36.44 19.12
CA ASP A 39 -5.72 -35.11 18.51
C ASP A 39 -6.85 -34.12 18.82
N GLN A 40 -8.06 -34.61 19.07
CA GLN A 40 -9.21 -33.74 19.35
C GLN A 40 -9.12 -33.13 20.76
N ASN A 41 -8.53 -33.86 21.70
CA ASN A 41 -8.22 -33.39 23.06
C ASN A 41 -7.04 -32.39 23.05
N SER A 42 -6.05 -32.59 22.18
CA SER A 42 -4.95 -31.63 21.97
C SER A 42 -5.46 -30.28 21.45
N TRP A 43 -6.42 -30.30 20.51
CA TRP A 43 -7.01 -29.09 19.94
C TRP A 43 -7.86 -28.29 20.93
N THR A 44 -8.73 -28.97 21.70
CA THR A 44 -9.55 -28.32 22.72
C THR A 44 -8.70 -27.76 23.87
N LEU A 45 -7.64 -28.47 24.26
CA LEU A 45 -6.69 -27.99 25.27
C LEU A 45 -5.91 -26.75 24.78
N ARG A 46 -5.50 -26.71 23.51
CA ARG A 46 -4.86 -25.53 22.89
C ARG A 46 -5.81 -24.33 22.82
N GLN A 47 -7.08 -24.54 22.47
CA GLN A 47 -8.09 -23.48 22.46
C GLN A 47 -8.40 -22.95 23.86
N GLN A 48 -8.48 -23.81 24.88
CA GLN A 48 -8.66 -23.38 26.27
C GLN A 48 -7.43 -22.61 26.78
N LYS A 49 -6.21 -23.09 26.48
CA LYS A 49 -4.97 -22.39 26.82
C LYS A 49 -4.91 -21.00 26.16
N TRP A 50 -5.32 -20.90 24.90
CA TRP A 50 -5.37 -19.63 24.18
C TRP A 50 -6.40 -18.65 24.75
N LYS A 51 -7.60 -19.14 25.12
CA LYS A 51 -8.61 -18.32 25.81
C LYS A 51 -8.10 -17.82 27.17
N GLY A 52 -7.37 -18.64 27.92
CA GLY A 52 -6.74 -18.25 29.19
C GLY A 52 -5.68 -17.16 29.01
N ILE A 53 -4.81 -17.30 28.02
CA ILE A 53 -3.79 -16.28 27.69
C ILE A 53 -4.45 -14.97 27.25
N LYS A 54 -5.50 -15.03 26.43
CA LYS A 54 -6.23 -13.83 25.97
C LYS A 54 -6.93 -13.11 27.15
N ALA A 55 -7.51 -13.86 28.08
CA ALA A 55 -8.12 -13.30 29.28
C ALA A 55 -7.07 -12.68 30.23
N GLN A 56 -5.89 -13.32 30.39
CA GLN A 56 -4.79 -12.76 31.19
C GLN A 56 -4.23 -11.48 30.57
N LEU A 57 -4.08 -11.42 29.24
CA LEU A 57 -3.63 -10.23 28.54
C LEU A 57 -4.66 -9.09 28.63
N ALA A 58 -5.96 -9.40 28.49
CA ALA A 58 -7.03 -8.42 28.69
C ALA A 58 -7.07 -7.88 30.12
N ALA A 59 -6.97 -8.75 31.13
CA ALA A 59 -6.91 -8.34 32.54
C ALA A 59 -5.65 -7.52 32.86
N LYS A 60 -4.51 -7.84 32.25
CA LYS A 60 -3.27 -7.08 32.40
C LYS A 60 -3.36 -5.70 31.71
N ALA A 61 -4.04 -5.61 30.57
CA ALA A 61 -4.31 -4.35 29.88
C ALA A 61 -5.29 -3.47 30.69
N GLU A 62 -6.35 -4.04 31.26
CA GLU A 62 -7.26 -3.33 32.16
C GLU A 62 -6.57 -2.88 33.45
N ALA A 63 -5.72 -3.72 34.05
CA ALA A 63 -4.94 -3.35 35.24
C ALA A 63 -3.96 -2.20 34.93
N HIS A 64 -3.31 -2.23 33.75
CA HIS A 64 -2.42 -1.16 33.30
C HIS A 64 -3.20 0.13 32.99
N SER A 65 -4.39 0.03 32.40
CA SER A 65 -5.31 1.16 32.17
C SER A 65 -5.84 1.75 33.49
N ALA A 66 -6.12 0.91 34.48
CA ALA A 66 -6.54 1.32 35.82
C ALA A 66 -5.39 1.97 36.62
N GLN A 67 -4.14 1.52 36.44
CA GLN A 67 -2.95 2.17 37.00
C GLN A 67 -2.60 3.49 36.28
N GLN A 68 -3.01 3.66 35.02
CA GLN A 68 -2.89 4.91 34.27
C GLN A 68 -4.03 5.90 34.51
N ARG A 69 -5.10 5.51 35.24
CA ARG A 69 -6.04 6.47 35.82
C ARG A 69 -5.38 7.18 36.99
N ILE A 70 -4.61 8.22 36.65
CA ILE A 70 -4.13 9.24 37.59
C ILE A 70 -5.35 9.73 38.38
N LYS A 71 -5.40 9.41 39.68
CA LYS A 71 -6.29 10.11 40.61
C LYS A 71 -5.95 11.60 40.48
N PRO A 72 -6.91 12.50 40.26
CA PRO A 72 -6.62 13.93 40.26
C PRO A 72 -5.96 14.23 41.60
N LEU A 73 -4.71 14.72 41.57
CA LEU A 73 -4.04 15.21 42.76
C LEU A 73 -4.91 16.34 43.32
N THR A 74 -5.59 16.07 44.43
CA THR A 74 -6.13 17.12 45.29
C THR A 74 -4.93 17.79 45.96
N LEU A 75 -4.28 18.70 45.24
CA LEU A 75 -3.31 19.63 45.78
C LEU A 75 -4.06 20.61 46.69
N LEU A 76 -4.03 20.33 47.99
CA LEU A 76 -4.25 21.34 49.01
C LEU A 76 -3.06 22.30 48.96
N GLY A 77 -3.25 23.45 48.33
CA GLY A 77 -2.26 24.51 48.23
C GLY A 77 -2.66 25.53 47.18
N GLY A 78 -3.31 26.61 47.59
CA GLY A 78 -3.74 27.72 46.72
C GLY A 78 -2.56 28.54 46.20
N GLY A 79 -1.86 28.01 45.20
CA GLY A 79 -0.98 28.77 44.33
C GLY A 79 -1.70 29.04 43.01
N GLU A 80 -1.91 30.32 42.69
CA GLU A 80 -2.44 30.74 41.39
C GLU A 80 -1.61 30.11 40.26
N LYS A 81 -2.28 29.42 39.33
CA LYS A 81 -1.62 28.94 38.11
C LYS A 81 -1.06 30.17 37.38
N PRO A 82 0.19 30.14 36.91
CA PRO A 82 0.70 31.23 36.08
C PRO A 82 -0.21 31.38 34.86
N HIS A 83 -0.92 32.51 34.81
CA HIS A 83 -1.71 32.90 33.66
C HIS A 83 -0.74 33.04 32.49
N LEU A 84 -0.74 32.06 31.58
CA LEU A 84 -0.15 32.26 30.27
C LEU A 84 -0.86 33.46 29.63
N PRO A 85 -0.12 34.45 29.10
CA PRO A 85 -0.74 35.57 28.41
C PRO A 85 -1.67 35.04 27.31
N PRO A 86 -2.85 35.65 27.10
CA PRO A 86 -3.71 35.26 26.00
C PRO A 86 -2.93 35.33 24.69
N LEU A 87 -3.13 34.35 23.80
CA LEU A 87 -2.54 34.39 22.47
C LEU A 87 -2.99 35.69 21.76
N PRO A 88 -2.11 36.33 20.98
CA PRO A 88 -2.49 37.49 20.19
C PRO A 88 -3.64 37.13 19.23
N PRO A 89 -4.46 38.12 18.83
CA PRO A 89 -5.58 37.87 17.94
C PRO A 89 -5.11 37.20 16.65
N THR A 90 -5.82 36.14 16.27
CA THR A 90 -5.58 35.42 15.01
C THR A 90 -5.84 36.35 13.84
N LEU A 91 -4.88 36.39 12.91
CA LEU A 91 -5.11 37.09 11.65
C LEU A 91 -6.07 36.25 10.82
N ARG A 92 -7.12 36.87 10.29
CA ARG A 92 -7.93 36.21 9.26
C ARG A 92 -7.02 35.92 8.08
N THR A 93 -6.84 34.64 7.78
CA THR A 93 -5.88 34.21 6.75
C THR A 93 -6.26 34.74 5.36
N SER A 94 -7.52 35.17 5.15
CA SER A 94 -7.97 35.88 3.95
C SER A 94 -7.23 37.19 3.68
N ASP A 95 -6.64 37.79 4.71
CA ASP A 95 -6.04 39.13 4.65
C ASP A 95 -4.51 39.06 4.46
N LEU A 96 -3.94 37.84 4.39
CA LEU A 96 -2.51 37.64 4.23
C LEU A 96 -2.05 37.90 2.78
N PRO A 97 -0.96 38.65 2.56
CA PRO A 97 -0.39 38.86 1.25
C PRO A 97 0.15 37.56 0.62
N ALA A 98 0.18 37.49 -0.71
CA ALA A 98 0.54 36.27 -1.46
C ALA A 98 1.92 35.67 -1.12
N LYS A 99 2.88 36.48 -0.66
CA LYS A 99 4.21 36.01 -0.22
C LYS A 99 4.15 35.06 0.98
N ASP A 100 3.09 35.16 1.79
CA ASP A 100 2.91 34.34 2.98
C ASP A 100 2.38 32.94 2.64
N VAL A 101 1.89 32.73 1.41
CA VAL A 101 1.42 31.42 0.94
C VAL A 101 2.56 30.42 0.78
N GLU A 102 3.75 30.86 0.37
CA GLU A 102 4.92 29.98 0.29
C GLU A 102 5.31 29.42 1.67
N GLN A 103 5.04 30.19 2.74
CA GLN A 103 5.27 29.73 4.10
C GLN A 103 4.27 28.66 4.56
N ILE A 104 3.11 28.52 3.91
CA ILE A 104 2.16 27.42 4.19
C ILE A 104 2.74 26.08 3.71
N GLN A 105 3.61 26.09 2.69
CA GLN A 105 4.24 24.90 2.13
C GLN A 105 5.58 24.54 2.80
N SER A 106 6.04 25.32 3.78
CA SER A 106 7.35 25.12 4.40
C SER A 106 7.46 23.76 5.12
N THR A 107 8.68 23.31 5.38
CA THR A 107 8.91 21.99 6.00
C THR A 107 8.30 21.88 7.38
N TYR A 108 7.62 20.77 7.67
CA TYR A 108 7.06 20.52 9.00
C TYR A 108 8.09 19.90 9.93
N HIS A 109 8.21 20.43 11.14
CA HIS A 109 9.04 19.82 12.18
C HIS A 109 8.22 18.76 12.94
N TRP A 110 8.39 17.49 12.57
CA TRP A 110 7.81 16.39 13.33
C TRP A 110 8.52 16.23 14.66
N ARG A 111 7.76 16.43 15.74
CA ARG A 111 8.19 16.13 17.11
C ARG A 111 7.47 14.87 17.58
N PRO A 112 8.18 13.76 17.81
CA PRO A 112 7.59 12.56 18.39
C PRO A 112 6.88 12.93 19.70
N VAL A 113 5.59 12.56 19.82
CA VAL A 113 4.79 12.92 21.02
C VAL A 113 5.18 12.06 22.24
N GLN A 114 5.88 10.94 22.01
CA GLN A 114 6.46 10.11 23.06
C GLN A 114 7.98 10.04 22.87
N ILE A 115 8.70 10.80 23.71
CA ILE A 115 10.08 10.48 24.05
C ILE A 115 10.00 9.72 25.38
N ARG A 116 9.85 8.41 25.29
CA ARG A 116 10.62 7.54 26.17
C ARG A 116 11.42 6.65 25.24
N GLU A 117 12.74 6.87 25.25
CA GLU A 117 13.70 5.87 24.79
C GLU A 117 13.64 5.51 23.29
N HIS A 118 13.54 6.49 22.39
CA HIS A 118 14.29 6.30 21.15
C HIS A 118 15.76 6.35 21.53
N CYS A 119 16.32 5.18 21.82
CA CYS A 119 17.73 4.87 21.88
C CYS A 119 18.37 5.25 20.53
N PHE A 120 18.54 6.53 20.27
CA PHE A 120 19.72 6.97 19.55
C PHE A 120 20.86 6.69 20.51
N ALA A 121 21.44 5.50 20.39
CA ALA A 121 22.67 5.09 21.08
C ALA A 121 23.89 5.88 20.56
N SER A 122 23.71 7.17 20.26
CA SER A 122 24.79 8.13 20.22
C SER A 122 24.86 8.73 21.62
N ASP A 123 26.00 8.57 22.29
CA ASP A 123 26.32 9.05 23.64
C ASP A 123 26.25 10.58 23.84
N GLU A 124 25.46 11.30 23.04
CA GLU A 124 25.21 12.73 23.17
C GLU A 124 23.85 12.98 23.84
N PRO A 125 23.82 13.17 25.17
CA PRO A 125 22.62 13.59 25.86
C PRO A 125 22.28 15.04 25.48
N GLY A 126 21.10 15.27 24.89
CA GLY A 126 20.43 16.56 25.09
C GLY A 126 19.79 17.27 23.90
N ARG A 127 19.81 16.74 22.67
CA ARG A 127 19.02 17.32 21.58
C ARG A 127 18.10 16.29 20.94
N THR A 128 16.84 16.32 21.33
CA THR A 128 15.75 15.73 20.53
C THR A 128 15.56 16.58 19.27
N LEU A 129 16.46 16.37 18.30
CA LEU A 129 16.33 16.90 16.95
C LEU A 129 15.09 16.24 16.35
N GLY A 130 13.95 16.94 16.38
CA GLY A 130 12.76 16.49 15.66
C GLY A 130 13.04 16.31 14.17
N THR A 131 12.31 15.41 13.52
CA THR A 131 12.52 15.08 12.12
C THR A 131 11.81 16.09 11.23
N TYR A 132 12.50 16.65 10.25
CA TYR A 132 11.86 17.51 9.27
C TYR A 132 11.16 16.68 8.19
N VAL A 133 9.88 16.96 7.98
CA VAL A 133 9.00 16.28 7.02
C VAL A 133 8.54 17.31 6.00
N ASN A 134 9.02 17.17 4.77
CA ASN A 134 8.68 18.02 3.62
C ASN A 134 7.63 17.39 2.71
N THR A 135 7.21 16.15 2.97
CA THR A 135 6.34 15.39 2.08
C THR A 135 4.84 15.56 2.33
N LEU A 136 4.46 16.36 3.34
CA LEU A 136 3.07 16.74 3.57
C LEU A 136 2.57 17.75 2.51
N SER A 137 3.49 18.46 1.87
CA SER A 137 3.31 19.11 0.58
C SER A 137 4.06 18.31 -0.49
N PHE A 138 3.60 18.33 -1.73
CA PHE A 138 4.33 17.69 -2.82
C PHE A 138 4.30 18.55 -4.06
N ASN A 139 5.41 19.24 -4.29
CA ASN A 139 5.59 20.10 -5.43
C ASN A 139 6.19 19.30 -6.58
N LEU A 140 5.32 18.78 -7.47
CA LEU A 140 5.76 18.29 -8.76
C LEU A 140 6.33 19.45 -9.58
N ALA A 141 7.48 19.20 -10.21
CA ALA A 141 8.06 20.14 -11.15
C ALA A 141 7.01 20.50 -12.23
N PRO A 142 6.89 21.76 -12.64
CA PRO A 142 5.88 22.19 -13.62
C PRO A 142 5.92 21.37 -14.91
N GLN A 143 7.12 20.96 -15.34
CA GLN A 143 7.33 20.10 -16.49
C GLN A 143 6.62 18.73 -16.36
N THR A 144 6.56 18.15 -15.16
CA THR A 144 5.86 16.87 -14.90
C THR A 144 4.35 17.02 -15.05
N LEU A 145 3.80 18.21 -14.84
CA LEU A 145 2.37 18.47 -15.05
C LEU A 145 2.02 18.91 -16.47
N GLN A 146 3.00 19.17 -17.33
CA GLN A 146 2.70 19.68 -18.66
C GLN A 146 2.05 18.58 -19.51
N GLY A 147 0.82 18.83 -19.95
CA GLY A 147 -0.04 17.85 -20.62
C GLY A 147 -1.06 17.18 -19.69
N ALA A 148 -0.91 17.33 -18.36
CA ALA A 148 -1.91 16.87 -17.41
C ALA A 148 -3.22 17.65 -17.58
N LYS A 149 -4.36 16.95 -17.55
CA LYS A 149 -5.68 17.59 -17.66
C LYS A 149 -6.00 18.32 -16.34
N PRO A 150 -6.09 19.66 -16.32
CA PRO A 150 -6.52 20.38 -15.12
C PRO A 150 -8.05 20.28 -15.00
N LEU A 151 -8.53 19.94 -13.82
CA LEU A 151 -9.96 19.91 -13.49
C LEU A 151 -10.21 20.75 -12.25
N GLN A 152 -11.23 21.60 -12.30
CA GLN A 152 -11.55 22.47 -11.19
C GLN A 152 -12.24 21.67 -10.07
N VAL A 153 -11.80 21.87 -8.83
CA VAL A 153 -12.39 21.24 -7.65
C VAL A 153 -13.43 22.19 -7.05
N ARG A 154 -14.63 21.69 -6.74
CA ARG A 154 -15.72 22.50 -6.23
C ARG A 154 -15.66 22.60 -4.71
N LEU A 155 -15.55 23.80 -4.16
CA LEU A 155 -15.63 23.99 -2.70
C LEU A 155 -17.00 23.64 -2.14
N ALA A 156 -17.01 23.09 -0.93
CA ALA A 156 -18.21 22.99 -0.11
C ALA A 156 -18.58 24.38 0.40
N SER A 157 -19.87 24.68 0.48
CA SER A 157 -20.35 25.92 1.10
C SER A 157 -20.19 25.89 2.63
N GLY A 158 -19.87 27.03 3.22
CA GLY A 158 -20.02 27.29 4.66
C GLY A 158 -18.74 27.31 5.49
N ASN A 159 -17.89 26.29 5.39
CA ASN A 159 -16.79 26.11 6.36
C ASN A 159 -15.40 26.45 5.85
N PHE A 160 -15.19 26.37 4.54
CA PHE A 160 -13.90 26.60 3.93
C PHE A 160 -14.02 27.62 2.80
N THR A 161 -12.99 28.45 2.68
CA THR A 161 -12.78 29.38 1.58
C THR A 161 -11.50 28.99 0.86
N ALA A 162 -11.46 29.18 -0.46
CA ALA A 162 -10.27 28.85 -1.23
C ALA A 162 -9.38 30.10 -1.36
N GLN A 163 -8.09 29.92 -1.11
CA GLN A 163 -7.09 30.93 -1.46
C GLN A 163 -6.72 30.76 -2.93
N GLY A 164 -7.53 31.34 -3.82
CA GLY A 164 -7.42 31.16 -5.25
C GLY A 164 -8.19 29.93 -5.77
N ALA A 165 -7.88 29.51 -7.00
CA ALA A 165 -8.56 28.37 -7.61
C ALA A 165 -7.95 27.04 -7.13
N VAL A 166 -8.82 26.11 -6.74
CA VAL A 166 -8.43 24.73 -6.37
C VAL A 166 -8.59 23.84 -7.60
N TRP A 167 -7.54 23.09 -7.89
CA TRP A 167 -7.45 22.25 -9.07
C TRP A 167 -7.08 20.82 -8.68
N CYS A 168 -7.45 19.85 -9.50
CA CYS A 168 -6.81 18.55 -9.52
C CYS A 168 -6.33 18.24 -10.93
N TYR A 169 -5.16 17.59 -11.01
CA TYR A 169 -4.53 17.20 -12.25
C TYR A 169 -4.61 15.69 -12.38
N ILE A 170 -4.95 15.22 -13.59
CA ILE A 170 -4.87 13.81 -13.94
C ILE A 170 -3.65 13.61 -14.85
N LEU A 171 -2.69 12.82 -14.38
CA LEU A 171 -1.48 12.40 -15.08
C LEU A 171 -1.69 11.00 -15.65
N GLU A 172 -1.42 10.82 -16.95
CA GLU A 172 -1.54 9.54 -17.67
C GLU A 172 -2.84 8.78 -17.33
N ASP A 173 -3.96 9.51 -17.30
CA ASP A 173 -5.33 9.08 -16.98
C ASP A 173 -5.59 8.40 -15.63
N SER A 174 -4.54 8.18 -14.82
CA SER A 174 -4.59 7.30 -13.66
C SER A 174 -4.21 8.01 -12.36
N PHE A 175 -3.22 8.90 -12.40
CA PHE A 175 -2.69 9.57 -11.22
C PHE A 175 -3.39 10.91 -10.99
N VAL A 176 -3.95 11.09 -9.81
CA VAL A 176 -4.63 12.31 -9.38
C VAL A 176 -3.76 13.05 -8.39
N GLN A 177 -3.53 14.35 -8.63
CA GLN A 177 -2.90 15.25 -7.67
C GLN A 177 -3.77 16.49 -7.49
N CYS A 178 -4.16 16.81 -6.26
CA CYS A 178 -4.84 18.07 -5.95
C CYS A 178 -3.81 19.21 -5.76
N ARG A 179 -4.24 20.45 -6.00
CA ARG A 179 -3.49 21.68 -5.74
C ARG A 179 -4.43 22.79 -5.28
N GLY A 180 -3.90 23.64 -4.41
CA GLY A 180 -4.61 24.81 -3.88
C GLY A 180 -4.66 24.76 -2.36
N VAL A 181 -4.86 25.94 -1.77
CA VAL A 181 -4.96 26.12 -0.34
C VAL A 181 -6.41 26.47 0.00
N VAL A 182 -6.92 25.84 1.05
CA VAL A 182 -8.23 26.15 1.62
C VAL A 182 -8.05 26.62 3.05
N ILE A 183 -8.84 27.61 3.45
CA ILE A 183 -8.81 28.22 4.78
C ILE A 183 -10.16 27.99 5.42
N GLY A 184 -10.17 27.41 6.61
CA GLY A 184 -11.41 27.18 7.34
C GLY A 184 -11.20 26.40 8.63
N THR A 185 -12.31 25.96 9.20
CA THR A 185 -12.32 25.21 10.47
C THR A 185 -12.59 23.74 10.20
N CYS A 186 -11.69 22.87 10.66
CA CYS A 186 -11.88 21.42 10.75
C CYS A 186 -12.57 21.08 12.08
N PRO A 187 -13.89 20.83 12.10
CA PRO A 187 -14.58 20.52 13.35
C PRO A 187 -14.28 19.08 13.80
N LYS A 188 -14.44 18.82 15.10
CA LYS A 188 -14.29 17.47 15.67
C LYS A 188 -15.40 16.51 15.19
N THR A 189 -16.60 17.02 14.96
CA THR A 189 -17.79 16.25 14.58
C THR A 189 -18.46 16.87 13.36
N HIS A 190 -19.03 16.03 12.49
CA HIS A 190 -19.82 16.50 11.36
C HIS A 190 -21.23 16.86 11.81
N ASP A 191 -21.56 18.14 11.79
CA ASP A 191 -22.87 18.70 12.11
C ASP A 191 -23.11 19.96 11.25
N PRO A 192 -23.51 19.78 9.98
CA PRO A 192 -23.61 20.88 9.02
C PRO A 192 -24.74 21.87 9.37
N GLU A 193 -25.77 21.43 10.10
CA GLU A 193 -26.89 22.29 10.52
C GLU A 193 -26.42 23.39 11.49
N ASN A 194 -25.43 23.07 12.32
CA ASN A 194 -24.80 24.00 13.25
C ASN A 194 -23.47 24.58 12.73
N GLY A 195 -23.23 24.56 11.41
CA GLY A 195 -22.01 25.12 10.81
C GLY A 195 -20.73 24.32 11.05
N ARG A 196 -20.83 23.06 11.50
CA ARG A 196 -19.70 22.14 11.70
C ARG A 196 -19.61 21.15 10.53
N ASN A 197 -19.37 21.68 9.34
CA ASN A 197 -19.20 20.87 8.15
C ASN A 197 -17.74 20.39 7.98
N ILE A 198 -17.51 19.07 8.02
CA ILE A 198 -16.18 18.50 7.75
C ILE A 198 -15.83 18.52 6.25
N ARG A 199 -16.81 18.74 5.37
CA ARG A 199 -16.60 18.75 3.92
C ARG A 199 -15.88 20.02 3.52
N ILE A 200 -14.75 19.85 2.85
CA ILE A 200 -13.90 20.93 2.35
C ILE A 200 -14.29 21.26 0.91
N CYS A 201 -14.20 20.24 0.04
CA CYS A 201 -14.46 20.38 -1.38
C CYS A 201 -14.81 19.03 -2.00
N ARG A 202 -15.15 19.01 -3.29
CA ARG A 202 -15.57 17.82 -4.01
C ARG A 202 -14.83 17.68 -5.33
N LEU A 203 -14.22 16.53 -5.53
CA LEU A 203 -13.57 16.13 -6.76
C LEU A 203 -14.57 15.95 -7.91
N PRO A 204 -14.18 16.33 -9.13
CA PRO A 204 -14.95 16.04 -10.33
C PRO A 204 -15.00 14.52 -10.56
N VAL A 205 -16.01 14.05 -11.30
CA VAL A 205 -16.33 12.62 -11.43
C VAL A 205 -15.14 11.82 -11.95
N GLU A 206 -14.37 12.38 -12.90
CA GLU A 206 -13.24 11.72 -13.55
C GLU A 206 -12.03 11.55 -12.63
N ALA A 207 -11.99 12.28 -11.50
CA ALA A 207 -10.90 12.26 -10.54
C ALA A 207 -11.24 11.50 -9.25
N ARG A 208 -12.42 10.87 -9.13
CA ARG A 208 -12.82 10.21 -7.88
C ARG A 208 -12.10 8.88 -7.66
N PRO A 209 -11.71 8.56 -6.41
CA PRO A 209 -11.14 7.25 -6.10
C PRO A 209 -12.21 6.16 -6.12
N ARG A 210 -11.82 4.91 -6.36
CA ARG A 210 -12.73 3.75 -6.30
C ARG A 210 -13.15 3.40 -4.86
N ARG A 211 -12.27 3.66 -3.89
CA ARG A 211 -12.48 3.39 -2.45
C ARG A 211 -12.15 4.64 -1.63
N GLY A 212 -12.61 4.68 -0.39
CA GLY A 212 -12.22 5.74 0.54
C GLY A 212 -10.72 5.72 0.77
N LEU A 213 -10.10 6.90 0.70
CA LEU A 213 -8.65 7.09 0.89
C LEU A 213 -8.40 8.09 2.01
N GLN A 214 -7.37 7.88 2.81
CA GLN A 214 -7.00 8.79 3.91
C GLN A 214 -5.59 9.34 3.71
N PHE A 215 -5.39 10.62 4.01
CA PHE A 215 -4.15 11.35 3.82
C PHE A 215 -3.82 12.13 5.10
N ALA A 216 -2.55 12.33 5.40
CA ALA A 216 -2.14 13.30 6.40
C ALA A 216 -1.90 14.64 5.71
N ALA A 217 -2.31 15.73 6.35
CA ALA A 217 -2.01 17.09 5.94
C ALA A 217 -1.74 17.98 7.15
N LEU A 218 -1.41 19.25 6.89
CA LEU A 218 -1.22 20.25 7.92
C LEU A 218 -2.29 21.33 7.79
N SER A 219 -2.84 21.73 8.93
CA SER A 219 -3.53 23.00 9.10
C SER A 219 -2.56 24.00 9.69
N ARG A 220 -2.41 25.16 9.06
CA ARG A 220 -1.54 26.25 9.52
C ARG A 220 -2.32 27.49 9.84
N GLU A 221 -2.17 27.98 11.05
CA GLU A 221 -2.84 29.17 11.52
C GLU A 221 -1.82 30.27 11.70
N ALA A 222 -2.12 31.45 11.15
CA ALA A 222 -1.22 32.60 11.14
C ALA A 222 -1.58 33.58 12.26
N TYR A 223 -0.56 34.10 12.94
CA TYR A 223 -0.68 35.03 14.06
C TYR A 223 0.26 36.20 13.85
N ASP A 224 -0.22 37.42 14.12
CA ASP A 224 0.64 38.60 14.21
C ASP A 224 1.27 38.67 15.62
N VAL A 225 2.60 38.66 15.67
CA VAL A 225 3.38 38.86 16.90
C VAL A 225 4.28 40.08 16.72
N GLY A 226 3.68 41.26 16.88
CA GLY A 226 4.41 42.53 16.84
C GLY A 226 4.87 42.95 15.44
N GLY A 227 4.03 42.76 14.42
CA GLY A 227 4.32 43.04 13.02
C GLY A 227 5.01 41.89 12.29
N HIS A 228 5.22 40.75 12.97
CA HIS A 228 5.81 39.54 12.41
C HIS A 228 4.76 38.43 12.37
N ILE A 229 4.54 37.88 11.18
CA ILE A 229 3.63 36.75 11.01
C ILE A 229 4.33 35.48 11.47
N THR A 230 3.69 34.76 12.38
CA THR A 230 4.13 33.46 12.89
C THR A 230 3.04 32.42 12.63
N TYR A 231 3.43 31.14 12.55
CA TYR A 231 2.49 30.07 12.25
C TYR A 231 2.50 29.01 13.33
N THR A 232 1.32 28.55 13.72
CA THR A 232 1.16 27.27 14.41
C THR A 232 0.79 26.22 13.37
N SER A 233 1.28 24.99 13.56
CA SER A 233 1.01 23.87 12.66
C SER A 233 0.36 22.73 13.41
N SER A 234 -0.79 22.29 12.92
CA SER A 234 -1.52 21.16 13.46
C SER A 234 -1.73 20.09 12.40
N ARG A 235 -1.64 18.83 12.79
CA ARG A 235 -1.84 17.70 11.88
C ARG A 235 -3.34 17.43 11.72
N VAL A 236 -3.78 17.28 10.48
CA VAL A 236 -5.16 16.91 10.13
C VAL A 236 -5.16 15.65 9.28
N ALA A 237 -6.17 14.81 9.43
CA ALA A 237 -6.41 13.69 8.52
C ALA A 237 -7.44 14.13 7.48
N LEU A 238 -7.16 13.90 6.21
CA LEU A 238 -8.08 14.17 5.12
C LEU A 238 -8.61 12.85 4.59
N THR A 239 -9.93 12.74 4.40
CA THR A 239 -10.56 11.58 3.76
C THR A 239 -11.12 11.98 2.40
N VAL A 240 -10.78 11.22 1.36
CA VAL A 240 -11.40 11.33 0.04
C VAL A 240 -12.35 10.17 -0.15
N THR A 241 -13.64 10.44 -0.23
CA THR A 241 -14.69 9.43 -0.39
C THR A 241 -14.88 9.03 -1.85
N PRO A 242 -15.46 7.85 -2.14
CA PRO A 242 -15.72 7.41 -3.52
C PRO A 242 -16.65 8.35 -4.32
N ASP A 243 -17.53 9.08 -3.65
CA ASP A 243 -18.40 10.09 -4.26
C ASP A 243 -17.72 11.47 -4.44
N GLY A 244 -16.42 11.55 -4.12
CA GLY A 244 -15.53 12.64 -4.41
C GLY A 244 -15.38 13.69 -3.31
N TRP A 245 -16.03 13.55 -2.16
CA TRP A 245 -15.87 14.54 -1.08
C TRP A 245 -14.49 14.42 -0.45
N ILE A 246 -13.86 15.58 -0.26
CA ILE A 246 -12.67 15.77 0.56
C ILE A 246 -13.16 16.27 1.91
N CYS A 247 -12.92 15.49 2.96
CA CYS A 247 -13.35 15.79 4.33
C CYS A 247 -12.13 15.96 5.24
N GLY A 248 -12.14 16.97 6.11
CA GLY A 248 -11.11 17.18 7.13
C GLY A 248 -11.53 16.61 8.48
N HIS A 249 -10.61 15.89 9.12
CA HIS A 249 -10.79 15.28 10.43
C HIS A 249 -9.71 15.74 11.39
N SER A 250 -10.13 16.09 12.61
CA SER A 250 -9.23 16.48 13.70
C SER A 250 -9.77 16.01 15.05
N THR A 251 -8.87 15.79 16.01
CA THR A 251 -9.24 15.47 17.40
C THR A 251 -9.80 16.66 18.16
N ARG A 252 -9.49 17.87 17.68
CA ARG A 252 -9.85 19.15 18.26
C ARG A 252 -10.40 20.04 17.15
N GLU A 253 -11.24 21.00 17.50
CA GLU A 253 -11.59 22.05 16.56
C GLU A 253 -10.33 22.86 16.24
N MET A 254 -10.00 22.99 14.95
CA MET A 254 -8.80 23.67 14.50
C MET A 254 -9.14 24.53 13.29
N GLU A 255 -8.73 25.79 13.33
CA GLU A 255 -8.79 26.71 12.22
C GLU A 255 -7.42 26.76 11.52
N GLY A 256 -7.42 27.04 10.22
CA GLY A 256 -6.19 27.32 9.50
C GLY A 256 -6.26 27.01 8.01
N ALA A 257 -5.13 27.24 7.35
CA ALA A 257 -4.88 26.93 5.96
C ALA A 257 -4.42 25.49 5.78
N ILE A 258 -5.04 24.76 4.87
CA ILE A 258 -4.71 23.38 4.49
C ILE A 258 -4.29 23.37 3.02
N ASP A 259 -3.06 22.90 2.75
CA ASP A 259 -2.60 22.64 1.39
C ASP A 259 -3.13 21.28 0.92
N LEU A 260 -3.94 21.30 -0.15
CA LEU A 260 -4.55 20.11 -0.72
C LEU A 260 -3.55 19.28 -1.56
N SER A 261 -2.31 19.73 -1.76
CA SER A 261 -1.24 18.97 -2.43
C SER A 261 -0.83 17.69 -1.70
N ALA A 262 -1.26 17.53 -0.44
CA ALA A 262 -1.21 16.26 0.29
C ALA A 262 -2.04 15.14 -0.37
N ILE A 263 -3.11 15.50 -1.09
CA ILE A 263 -4.02 14.53 -1.73
C ILE A 263 -3.45 14.12 -3.09
N ARG A 264 -2.87 12.93 -3.13
CA ARG A 264 -2.26 12.32 -4.32
C ARG A 264 -2.46 10.81 -4.32
N PHE A 265 -3.05 10.28 -5.39
CA PHE A 265 -3.45 8.87 -5.43
C PHE A 265 -3.60 8.36 -6.87
N CYS A 266 -3.76 7.04 -7.03
CA CYS A 266 -4.01 6.40 -8.31
C CYS A 266 -5.43 5.82 -8.36
N LYS A 267 -6.12 6.04 -9.48
CA LYS A 267 -7.49 5.51 -9.73
C LYS A 267 -7.47 4.08 -10.25
N GLN A 268 -6.36 3.65 -10.85
CA GLN A 268 -6.21 2.31 -11.41
C GLN A 268 -5.79 1.30 -10.35
N GLY A 269 -5.78 0.02 -10.72
CA GLY A 269 -5.22 -1.03 -9.87
C GLY A 269 -3.71 -0.90 -9.80
N GLY A 270 -3.15 -1.05 -8.61
CA GLY A 270 -1.71 -1.10 -8.39
C GLY A 270 -1.27 -2.52 -8.06
N ILE A 271 0.03 -2.70 -7.91
CA ILE A 271 0.61 -3.97 -7.50
C ILE A 271 0.49 -4.12 -6.00
N SER A 272 -0.04 -5.25 -5.55
CA SER A 272 -0.07 -5.56 -4.11
C SER A 272 1.35 -5.57 -3.57
N LEU A 273 1.63 -4.72 -2.59
CA LEU A 273 2.95 -4.61 -1.96
C LEU A 273 2.99 -5.41 -0.65
N THR A 274 2.02 -5.13 0.23
CA THR A 274 1.81 -5.81 1.52
C THR A 274 0.39 -5.48 1.98
N ASP A 275 -0.28 -6.40 2.68
CA ASP A 275 -1.67 -6.23 3.13
C ASP A 275 -2.60 -5.64 2.04
N GLU A 276 -3.25 -4.51 2.33
CA GLU A 276 -4.13 -3.75 1.43
C GLU A 276 -3.41 -2.59 0.72
N VAL A 277 -2.08 -2.51 0.87
CA VAL A 277 -1.22 -1.51 0.25
C VAL A 277 -0.86 -1.94 -1.16
N THR A 278 -1.08 -1.02 -2.09
CA THR A 278 -0.73 -1.16 -3.50
C THR A 278 0.33 -0.14 -3.89
N LEU A 279 1.26 -0.55 -4.74
CA LEU A 279 2.29 0.26 -5.36
C LEU A 279 1.89 0.59 -6.79
N HIS A 280 2.02 1.86 -7.13
CA HIS A 280 1.70 2.42 -8.44
C HIS A 280 2.92 3.16 -8.97
N THR A 281 3.15 3.09 -10.28
CA THR A 281 4.20 3.84 -10.96
C THR A 281 3.63 4.57 -12.15
N VAL A 282 4.11 5.79 -12.40
CA VAL A 282 3.84 6.50 -13.65
C VAL A 282 5.12 7.14 -14.17
N ASP A 283 5.37 6.95 -15.45
CA ASP A 283 6.48 7.57 -16.17
C ASP A 283 5.95 8.82 -16.86
N VAL A 284 6.45 9.97 -16.45
CA VAL A 284 6.06 11.26 -17.02
C VAL A 284 7.32 12.02 -17.39
N ARG A 285 7.56 12.17 -18.69
CA ARG A 285 8.61 13.03 -19.26
C ARG A 285 10.01 12.73 -18.69
N GLY A 286 10.35 11.46 -18.59
CA GLY A 286 11.65 11.01 -18.10
C GLY A 286 11.79 10.97 -16.57
N SER A 287 10.75 11.32 -15.82
CA SER A 287 10.68 11.06 -14.38
C SER A 287 9.72 9.91 -14.13
N ARG A 288 10.12 8.96 -13.27
CA ARG A 288 9.22 7.94 -12.72
C ARG A 288 8.75 8.38 -11.34
N LEU A 289 7.44 8.42 -11.13
CA LEU A 289 6.83 8.64 -9.83
C LEU A 289 6.35 7.32 -9.26
N VAL A 290 6.64 7.07 -7.99
CA VAL A 290 6.03 5.98 -7.20
C VAL A 290 4.94 6.58 -6.34
N CYS A 291 3.80 5.89 -6.23
CA CYS A 291 2.75 6.19 -5.26
C CYS A 291 2.30 4.92 -4.54
N LEU A 292 2.23 4.99 -3.21
CA LEU A 292 1.64 3.95 -2.39
C LEU A 292 0.22 4.33 -2.00
N GLN A 293 -0.65 3.33 -1.99
CA GLN A 293 -2.08 3.52 -1.75
C GLN A 293 -2.68 2.32 -1.02
N GLY A 294 -3.33 2.57 0.11
CA GLY A 294 -3.93 1.56 0.97
C GLY A 294 -3.60 1.76 2.43
N HIS A 295 -3.74 0.68 3.19
CA HIS A 295 -3.43 0.63 4.61
C HIS A 295 -2.80 -0.72 4.96
N LEU A 296 -1.96 -0.70 5.99
CA LEU A 296 -1.47 -1.92 6.63
C LEU A 296 -2.56 -2.48 7.54
N SER A 297 -2.48 -3.76 7.84
CA SER A 297 -3.23 -4.39 8.93
C SER A 297 -2.94 -3.69 10.25
N GLU A 298 -3.78 -3.97 11.24
CA GLU A 298 -3.47 -3.58 12.61
C GLU A 298 -2.22 -4.34 13.10
N CYS A 299 -1.13 -3.61 13.40
CA CYS A 299 0.16 -4.20 13.77
C CYS A 299 0.62 -3.76 15.17
N PHE A 300 1.40 -4.63 15.84
CA PHE A 300 2.05 -4.33 17.12
C PHE A 300 3.50 -3.86 16.92
N TYR A 301 3.69 -2.54 16.76
CA TYR A 301 4.95 -2.02 16.24
C TYR A 301 6.16 -2.05 17.20
N VAL A 302 5.95 -2.16 18.52
CA VAL A 302 7.05 -2.23 19.51
C VAL A 302 7.98 -3.41 19.24
N LEU A 303 7.42 -4.54 18.77
CA LEU A 303 8.17 -5.75 18.45
C LEU A 303 8.79 -5.72 17.04
N GLU A 304 8.27 -4.85 16.16
CA GLU A 304 8.54 -4.87 14.73
C GLU A 304 9.37 -3.67 14.24
N SER A 305 9.75 -2.73 15.11
CA SER A 305 10.46 -1.49 14.72
C SER A 305 11.75 -1.67 13.91
N LYS A 306 12.35 -2.86 13.93
CA LYS A 306 13.55 -3.21 13.12
C LYS A 306 13.20 -3.84 11.77
N ARG A 307 11.99 -4.38 11.59
CA ARG A 307 11.57 -5.02 10.36
C ARG A 307 10.96 -3.99 9.43
N PRO A 308 11.27 -4.05 8.12
CA PRO A 308 10.60 -3.21 7.15
C PRO A 308 9.13 -3.61 7.05
N LEU A 309 8.25 -2.60 6.97
CA LEU A 309 6.83 -2.75 6.70
C LEU A 309 6.59 -3.31 5.28
N ALA A 310 7.44 -2.92 4.34
CA ALA A 310 7.41 -3.37 2.96
C ALA A 310 8.79 -3.21 2.29
N MET A 311 9.07 -4.06 1.31
CA MET A 311 10.22 -3.93 0.42
C MET A 311 9.76 -3.34 -0.92
N LEU A 312 10.55 -2.43 -1.47
CA LEU A 312 10.27 -1.78 -2.76
C LEU A 312 11.08 -2.45 -3.88
N PRO A 313 10.49 -2.65 -5.08
CA PRO A 313 11.23 -3.14 -6.24
C PRO A 313 12.40 -2.22 -6.61
N GLU A 314 13.44 -2.78 -7.25
CA GLU A 314 14.63 -2.00 -7.66
C GLU A 314 14.30 -0.76 -8.51
N SER A 315 13.42 -0.93 -9.49
CA SER A 315 12.86 0.15 -10.34
C SER A 315 12.08 1.25 -9.59
N CYS A 316 11.85 1.10 -8.28
CA CYS A 316 11.12 2.02 -7.41
C CYS A 316 12.00 2.64 -6.32
N ARG A 317 13.33 2.53 -6.44
CA ARG A 317 14.30 3.07 -5.48
C ARG A 317 14.10 4.59 -5.29
N PRO A 318 13.93 5.08 -4.06
CA PRO A 318 13.91 6.52 -3.80
C PRO A 318 15.31 7.12 -4.01
N LYS A 319 15.40 8.39 -4.41
CA LYS A 319 16.67 9.14 -4.56
C LYS A 319 17.49 9.19 -3.27
N GLU A 320 16.81 9.30 -2.14
CA GLU A 320 17.38 9.48 -0.82
C GLU A 320 16.42 8.96 0.25
N VAL A 321 16.79 9.10 1.52
CA VAL A 321 15.90 8.76 2.63
C VAL A 321 14.83 9.83 2.78
N LEU A 322 13.57 9.43 2.59
CA LEU A 322 12.41 10.31 2.66
C LEU A 322 11.57 10.00 3.90
N HIS A 323 10.99 11.04 4.49
CA HIS A 323 10.13 10.91 5.67
C HIS A 323 8.72 11.36 5.32
N PHE A 324 7.73 10.57 5.72
CA PHE A 324 6.33 10.82 5.49
C PHE A 324 5.57 10.76 6.81
N VAL A 325 4.59 11.64 6.95
CA VAL A 325 3.59 11.53 8.00
C VAL A 325 2.35 10.92 7.36
N THR A 326 1.79 9.93 8.01
CA THR A 326 0.61 9.17 7.55
C THR A 326 -0.44 9.13 8.66
N PRO A 327 -1.74 9.12 8.35
CA PRO A 327 -2.76 8.98 9.38
C PRO A 327 -2.87 7.52 9.84
N GLY A 328 -3.24 7.35 11.11
CA GLY A 328 -3.68 6.07 11.67
C GLY A 328 -5.21 5.96 11.69
N SER A 329 -5.74 4.82 12.12
CA SER A 329 -7.18 4.66 12.37
C SER A 329 -7.63 5.34 13.67
N GLY A 330 -6.71 5.49 14.63
CA GLY A 330 -6.98 6.21 15.88
C GLY A 330 -7.26 7.70 15.65
N PRO A 331 -8.18 8.34 16.40
CA PRO A 331 -8.38 9.78 16.33
C PRO A 331 -7.09 10.55 16.66
N GLY A 332 -6.56 11.29 15.68
CA GLY A 332 -5.31 12.03 15.82
C GLY A 332 -4.07 11.15 15.89
N ALA A 333 -4.22 9.87 15.51
CA ALA A 333 -3.09 9.01 15.27
C ALA A 333 -2.42 9.41 13.96
N PHE A 334 -1.13 9.65 14.05
CA PHE A 334 -0.27 9.95 12.93
C PHE A 334 1.01 9.18 13.13
N HIS A 335 1.56 8.63 12.07
CA HIS A 335 2.78 7.83 12.10
C HIS A 335 3.82 8.43 11.18
N LEU A 336 5.07 8.37 11.63
CA LEU A 336 6.25 8.68 10.84
C LEU A 336 6.70 7.41 10.10
N ILE A 337 6.68 7.48 8.77
CA ILE A 337 7.16 6.44 7.87
C ILE A 337 8.40 6.94 7.17
N GLN A 338 9.44 6.12 7.15
CA GLN A 338 10.68 6.40 6.46
C GLN A 338 10.80 5.48 5.25
N VAL A 339 10.96 6.07 4.07
CA VAL A 339 11.20 5.36 2.82
C VAL A 339 12.69 5.48 2.52
N ARG A 340 13.42 4.37 2.47
CA ARG A 340 14.89 4.38 2.33
C ARG A 340 15.32 3.68 1.05
N PRO A 341 16.38 4.17 0.39
CA PRO A 341 17.05 3.38 -0.63
C PRO A 341 17.78 2.22 0.05
N THR A 342 17.63 1.04 -0.53
CA THR A 342 18.29 -0.18 -0.05
C THR A 342 18.96 -0.84 -1.25
N GLN A 343 20.19 -1.31 -1.06
CA GLN A 343 20.93 -2.04 -2.08
C GLN A 343 20.73 -3.54 -1.87
N GLY A 344 20.32 -4.23 -2.92
CA GLY A 344 20.12 -5.68 -2.93
C GLY A 344 19.59 -6.10 -4.30
N SER A 345 19.84 -7.35 -4.70
CA SER A 345 19.32 -7.88 -5.96
C SER A 345 17.79 -7.78 -5.97
N GLY A 346 17.23 -7.04 -6.93
CA GLY A 346 15.79 -6.83 -7.07
C GLY A 346 15.14 -5.88 -6.04
N ILE A 347 15.92 -5.33 -5.11
CA ILE A 347 15.42 -4.46 -4.02
C ILE A 347 15.90 -3.03 -4.27
N GLY A 348 14.94 -2.10 -4.35
CA GLY A 348 15.21 -0.68 -4.51
C GLY A 348 15.17 0.11 -3.21
N GLY A 349 14.40 -0.39 -2.24
CA GLY A 349 14.22 0.32 -0.99
C GLY A 349 13.38 -0.44 0.01
N ASP A 350 13.18 0.17 1.17
CA ASP A 350 12.30 -0.34 2.21
C ASP A 350 11.46 0.77 2.85
N LEU A 351 10.37 0.35 3.50
CA LEU A 351 9.51 1.20 4.32
C LEU A 351 9.73 0.85 5.79
N MET A 352 10.14 1.82 6.58
CA MET A 352 10.35 1.66 8.02
C MET A 352 9.34 2.50 8.80
N TRP A 353 8.72 1.90 9.81
CA TRP A 353 8.00 2.65 10.83
C TRP A 353 8.99 3.32 11.79
N LYS A 354 8.81 4.61 12.07
CA LYS A 354 9.68 5.42 12.94
C LYS A 354 8.93 6.20 14.01
N ASP A 355 7.63 5.96 14.15
CA ASP A 355 6.87 6.52 15.27
C ASP A 355 7.08 5.67 16.53
N GLY A 356 6.67 6.20 17.68
CA GLY A 356 6.74 5.49 18.96
C GLY A 356 5.47 5.63 19.81
N VAL A 357 4.48 6.41 19.37
CA VAL A 357 3.31 6.75 20.19
C VAL A 357 2.26 5.64 20.20
N TRP A 358 2.03 5.05 19.03
CA TRP A 358 0.95 4.12 18.79
C TRP A 358 1.51 2.72 18.58
N ASN A 359 1.45 1.92 19.64
CA ASN A 359 1.97 0.56 19.62
C ASN A 359 1.00 -0.45 18.98
N HIS A 360 -0.20 0.00 18.63
CA HIS A 360 -1.26 -0.77 17.99
C HIS A 360 -2.15 0.20 17.22
N ASP A 361 -2.05 0.19 15.90
CA ASP A 361 -2.90 0.97 15.01
C ASP A 361 -2.87 0.40 13.59
N GLN A 362 -3.81 0.85 12.77
CA GLN A 362 -3.81 0.68 11.33
C GLN A 362 -3.08 1.87 10.69
N VAL A 363 -2.08 1.64 9.86
CA VAL A 363 -1.31 2.73 9.20
C VAL A 363 -1.75 2.91 7.76
N HIS A 364 -2.16 4.13 7.38
CA HIS A 364 -2.55 4.44 6.01
C HIS A 364 -1.37 4.96 5.18
N LEU A 365 -0.86 4.16 4.25
CA LEU A 365 0.27 4.56 3.38
C LEU A 365 -0.16 5.36 2.14
N THR A 366 -1.44 5.73 2.06
CA THR A 366 -1.98 6.47 0.92
C THR A 366 -1.38 7.87 0.85
N GLY A 367 -0.90 8.22 -0.33
CA GLY A 367 -0.27 9.51 -0.58
C GLY A 367 1.23 9.50 -0.28
N ILE A 368 1.85 8.40 0.12
CA ILE A 368 3.31 8.32 0.00
C ILE A 368 3.64 8.35 -1.49
N MET A 369 4.27 9.43 -1.94
CA MET A 369 4.63 9.64 -3.34
C MET A 369 6.00 10.27 -3.42
N TYR A 370 6.83 9.78 -4.33
CA TYR A 370 8.19 10.27 -4.54
C TYR A 370 8.67 9.99 -5.96
N GLU A 371 9.68 10.74 -6.37
CA GLU A 371 10.39 10.50 -7.63
C GLU A 371 11.47 9.43 -7.43
N VAL A 372 11.53 8.49 -8.37
CA VAL A 372 12.53 7.42 -8.40
C VAL A 372 13.92 7.98 -8.71
N SER A 373 14.95 7.30 -8.21
CA SER A 373 16.34 7.63 -8.47
C SER A 373 16.72 7.46 -9.96
N ALA A 374 17.59 8.33 -10.47
CA ALA A 374 17.90 8.36 -11.90
C ALA A 374 18.56 7.07 -12.41
N ASP A 375 19.38 6.43 -11.57
CA ASP A 375 19.98 5.11 -11.82
C ASP A 375 18.92 4.01 -11.98
N SER A 376 17.76 4.15 -11.33
CA SER A 376 16.68 3.16 -11.39
C SER A 376 15.69 3.40 -12.54
N LEU A 377 15.82 4.51 -13.28
CA LEU A 377 15.01 4.77 -14.48
C LEU A 377 15.39 3.86 -15.64
N ALA A 378 16.65 3.40 -15.70
CA ALA A 378 17.12 2.44 -16.69
C ALA A 378 16.43 1.07 -16.55
N LEU A 379 15.92 0.76 -15.36
CA LEU A 379 15.15 -0.43 -15.09
C LEU A 379 13.71 -0.18 -15.53
N SER A 380 13.38 -0.46 -16.78
CA SER A 380 11.99 -0.33 -17.21
C SER A 380 11.12 -1.30 -16.44
N PHE A 381 10.05 -0.77 -15.83
CA PHE A 381 9.09 -1.61 -15.14
C PHE A 381 8.37 -2.48 -16.18
N LEU A 382 7.88 -1.90 -17.27
CA LEU A 382 6.95 -2.56 -18.20
C LEU A 382 7.53 -2.84 -19.60
N ASP A 383 8.60 -2.14 -20.01
CA ASP A 383 9.17 -2.23 -21.37
C ASP A 383 10.46 -3.01 -21.48
N ALA A 384 10.86 -3.74 -20.44
CA ALA A 384 11.61 -4.93 -20.78
C ALA A 384 10.59 -5.81 -21.54
N SER A 385 10.70 -5.92 -22.86
CA SER A 385 10.41 -7.21 -23.48
C SER A 385 11.36 -8.16 -22.77
N TRP A 386 10.90 -8.82 -21.70
CA TRP A 386 11.74 -9.77 -20.98
C TRP A 386 12.12 -10.77 -22.05
N SER A 387 13.43 -10.88 -22.30
CA SER A 387 13.85 -11.91 -23.23
C SER A 387 13.36 -13.25 -22.66
N PRO A 388 13.07 -14.23 -23.52
CA PRO A 388 12.63 -15.55 -23.05
C PRO A 388 13.50 -16.09 -21.91
N GLU A 389 14.80 -15.77 -21.92
CA GLU A 389 15.77 -16.14 -20.88
C GLU A 389 15.53 -15.44 -19.54
N ILE A 390 15.14 -14.17 -19.53
CA ILE A 390 14.83 -13.45 -18.28
C ILE A 390 13.54 -14.00 -17.66
N LEU A 391 12.53 -14.31 -18.49
CA LEU A 391 11.30 -14.98 -18.00
C LEU A 391 11.64 -16.34 -17.36
N LYS A 392 12.52 -17.12 -17.99
CA LYS A 392 13.02 -18.40 -17.45
C LYS A 392 13.67 -18.24 -16.08
N ILE A 393 14.56 -17.26 -15.92
CA ILE A 393 15.23 -16.96 -14.64
C ILE A 393 14.19 -16.55 -13.59
N PHE A 394 13.22 -15.72 -13.97
CA PHE A 394 12.18 -15.23 -13.07
C PHE A 394 11.31 -16.34 -12.49
N VAL A 395 10.86 -17.26 -13.35
CA VAL A 395 10.06 -18.40 -12.94
C VAL A 395 10.91 -19.34 -12.09
N ALA A 396 12.19 -19.55 -12.44
CA ALA A 396 13.09 -20.37 -11.64
C ALA A 396 13.34 -19.81 -10.23
N GLU A 397 13.46 -18.49 -10.07
CA GLU A 397 13.55 -17.86 -8.75
C GLU A 397 12.27 -18.05 -7.92
N PHE A 398 11.11 -17.94 -8.56
CA PHE A 398 9.84 -18.20 -7.90
C PHE A 398 9.70 -19.67 -7.48
N GLN A 399 10.08 -20.61 -8.33
CA GLN A 399 10.10 -22.04 -8.01
C GLN A 399 11.03 -22.34 -6.84
N LYS A 400 12.24 -21.77 -6.81
CA LYS A 400 13.18 -21.89 -5.66
C LYS A 400 12.55 -21.37 -4.38
N PHE A 401 11.86 -20.23 -4.45
CA PHE A 401 11.12 -19.68 -3.31
C PHE A 401 10.03 -20.63 -2.82
N LEU A 402 9.25 -21.23 -3.72
CA LEU A 402 8.22 -22.22 -3.35
C LEU A 402 8.84 -23.47 -2.71
N MET A 403 9.90 -24.03 -3.31
CA MET A 403 10.61 -25.19 -2.77
C MET A 403 11.20 -24.91 -1.39
N ALA A 404 11.77 -23.72 -1.16
CA ALA A 404 12.29 -23.35 0.15
C ALA A 404 11.20 -23.25 1.23
N LYS A 405 9.97 -22.88 0.85
CA LYS A 405 8.86 -22.71 1.79
C LYS A 405 8.04 -23.98 2.03
N PHE A 406 7.77 -24.75 0.99
CA PHE A 406 6.85 -25.89 1.03
C PHE A 406 7.55 -27.24 0.88
N GLY A 407 8.85 -27.26 0.58
CA GLY A 407 9.63 -28.48 0.34
C GLY A 407 9.61 -28.93 -1.12
N SER A 408 8.46 -28.85 -1.79
CA SER A 408 8.30 -29.17 -3.22
C SER A 408 7.33 -28.21 -3.93
N ILE A 409 7.35 -28.21 -5.26
CA ILE A 409 6.39 -27.43 -6.06
C ILE A 409 4.98 -28.04 -5.94
N ASP A 410 4.87 -29.37 -5.90
CA ASP A 410 3.61 -30.10 -5.71
C ASP A 410 2.93 -29.72 -4.38
N ASP A 411 3.69 -29.71 -3.27
CA ASP A 411 3.18 -29.31 -1.96
C ASP A 411 2.75 -27.85 -1.98
N ALA A 412 3.53 -26.97 -2.62
CA ALA A 412 3.16 -25.57 -2.78
C ALA A 412 1.85 -25.41 -3.57
N TRP A 413 1.67 -26.19 -4.63
CA TRP A 413 0.46 -26.19 -5.46
C TRP A 413 -0.77 -26.54 -4.64
N ILE A 414 -0.72 -27.67 -3.92
CA ILE A 414 -1.84 -28.17 -3.11
C ILE A 414 -2.13 -27.23 -1.93
N GLU A 415 -1.09 -26.73 -1.27
CA GLU A 415 -1.25 -25.94 -0.05
C GLU A 415 -1.57 -24.46 -0.30
N ALA A 416 -1.10 -23.88 -1.41
CA ALA A 416 -1.21 -22.44 -1.65
C ALA A 416 -2.11 -22.07 -2.82
N PHE A 417 -2.12 -22.84 -3.92
CA PHE A 417 -2.73 -22.42 -5.19
C PHE A 417 -4.05 -23.13 -5.47
N ASP A 418 -4.04 -24.45 -5.54
CA ASP A 418 -5.20 -25.28 -5.89
C ASP A 418 -5.96 -25.78 -4.65
N LEU A 419 -6.45 -24.83 -3.85
CA LEU A 419 -7.17 -25.13 -2.60
C LEU A 419 -8.47 -25.92 -2.82
N ASN A 420 -8.97 -25.97 -4.06
CA ASN A 420 -10.19 -26.66 -4.44
C ASN A 420 -9.93 -28.05 -5.07
N GLY A 421 -8.67 -28.39 -5.35
CA GLY A 421 -8.28 -29.67 -5.97
C GLY A 421 -8.79 -29.84 -7.41
N LEU A 422 -8.86 -28.75 -8.19
CA LEU A 422 -9.34 -28.77 -9.58
C LEU A 422 -8.22 -29.08 -10.59
N GLY A 423 -6.96 -29.10 -10.16
CA GLY A 423 -5.78 -29.29 -11.01
C GLY A 423 -5.40 -28.05 -11.85
N VAL A 424 -6.21 -27.00 -11.80
CA VAL A 424 -6.00 -25.73 -12.51
C VAL A 424 -6.39 -24.55 -11.63
N VAL A 425 -5.71 -23.42 -11.81
CA VAL A 425 -6.03 -22.18 -11.11
C VAL A 425 -6.14 -21.03 -12.11
N ASN A 426 -7.13 -20.16 -11.93
CA ASN A 426 -7.19 -18.89 -12.66
C ASN A 426 -6.29 -17.83 -12.00
N PHE A 427 -6.13 -16.68 -12.67
CA PHE A 427 -5.27 -15.60 -12.16
C PHE A 427 -5.64 -15.12 -10.74
N THR A 428 -6.94 -15.10 -10.42
CA THR A 428 -7.40 -14.66 -9.09
C THR A 428 -6.92 -15.63 -8.01
N GLN A 429 -7.11 -16.93 -8.23
CA GLN A 429 -6.63 -17.97 -7.33
C GLN A 429 -5.10 -17.97 -7.21
N PHE A 430 -4.39 -17.80 -8.34
CA PHE A 430 -2.93 -17.71 -8.35
C PHE A 430 -2.42 -16.52 -7.53
N SER A 431 -2.99 -15.34 -7.72
CA SER A 431 -2.61 -14.14 -6.97
C SER A 431 -2.82 -14.31 -5.46
N VAL A 432 -3.93 -14.92 -5.05
CA VAL A 432 -4.19 -15.28 -3.64
C VAL A 432 -3.17 -16.29 -3.14
N GLY A 433 -2.81 -17.29 -3.95
CA GLY A 433 -1.79 -18.28 -3.62
C GLY A 433 -0.41 -17.67 -3.44
N CYS A 434 0.01 -16.73 -4.30
CA CYS A 434 1.25 -15.97 -4.13
C CYS A 434 1.27 -15.22 -2.79
N LYS A 435 0.16 -14.54 -2.44
CA LYS A 435 0.04 -13.84 -1.15
C LYS A 435 0.13 -14.80 0.03
N LYS A 436 -0.56 -15.93 -0.02
CA LYS A 436 -0.52 -16.98 1.03
C LYS A 436 0.88 -17.60 1.16
N ALA A 437 1.56 -17.79 0.03
CA ALA A 437 2.95 -18.20 -0.01
C ALA A 437 3.89 -17.11 0.52
N GLY A 438 3.45 -15.87 0.72
CA GLY A 438 4.31 -14.76 1.16
C GLY A 438 5.26 -14.29 0.05
N TYR A 439 4.90 -14.55 -1.20
CA TYR A 439 5.65 -14.06 -2.35
C TYR A 439 5.42 -12.55 -2.49
N VAL A 440 6.51 -11.78 -2.45
CA VAL A 440 6.49 -10.31 -2.50
C VAL A 440 6.72 -9.75 -3.91
N GLY A 441 6.87 -10.62 -4.92
CA GLY A 441 7.07 -10.23 -6.30
C GLY A 441 5.78 -9.92 -7.07
N ASN A 442 5.92 -9.53 -8.33
CA ASN A 442 4.79 -9.16 -9.18
C ASN A 442 4.07 -10.42 -9.72
N ALA A 443 2.99 -10.82 -9.04
CA ALA A 443 2.18 -11.97 -9.43
C ALA A 443 1.62 -11.88 -10.87
N THR A 444 1.30 -10.68 -11.37
CA THR A 444 0.81 -10.49 -12.74
C THR A 444 1.88 -10.80 -13.77
N ARG A 445 3.13 -10.37 -13.54
CA ARG A 445 4.25 -10.72 -14.42
C ARG A 445 4.60 -12.18 -14.34
N LEU A 446 4.59 -12.72 -13.14
CA LEU A 446 4.89 -14.12 -12.92
C LEU A 446 3.84 -15.01 -13.59
N TRP A 447 2.57 -14.63 -13.51
CA TRP A 447 1.49 -15.26 -14.26
C TRP A 447 1.78 -15.23 -15.76
N ALA A 448 2.07 -14.04 -16.32
CA ALA A 448 2.38 -13.91 -17.74
C ALA A 448 3.64 -14.71 -18.16
N ALA A 449 4.60 -14.90 -17.25
CA ALA A 449 5.81 -15.67 -17.49
C ALA A 449 5.57 -17.19 -17.47
N ILE A 450 4.68 -17.67 -16.59
CA ILE A 450 4.32 -19.09 -16.46
C ILE A 450 3.33 -19.51 -17.55
N ASN A 451 2.38 -18.63 -17.87
CA ASN A 451 1.28 -18.85 -18.80
C ASN A 451 1.71 -18.54 -20.24
N ASP A 452 2.66 -19.31 -20.75
CA ASP A 452 3.28 -19.14 -22.07
C ASP A 452 2.30 -19.35 -23.24
N ASP A 453 1.23 -20.10 -23.02
CA ASP A 453 0.13 -20.33 -23.96
C ASP A 453 -0.97 -19.25 -23.92
N HIS A 454 -0.85 -18.26 -23.01
CA HIS A 454 -1.83 -17.19 -22.81
C HIS A 454 -3.25 -17.69 -22.46
N GLY A 455 -3.38 -18.85 -21.80
CA GLY A 455 -4.65 -19.37 -21.32
C GLY A 455 -5.29 -18.56 -20.18
N ASP A 456 -6.55 -18.84 -19.84
CA ASP A 456 -7.23 -18.22 -18.69
C ASP A 456 -6.90 -18.89 -17.34
N VAL A 457 -6.23 -20.05 -17.41
CA VAL A 457 -5.86 -20.89 -16.26
C VAL A 457 -4.43 -21.39 -16.45
N ILE A 458 -3.76 -21.68 -15.33
CA ILE A 458 -2.50 -22.46 -15.35
C ILE A 458 -2.69 -23.78 -14.59
N CYS A 459 -1.92 -24.80 -14.96
CA CYS A 459 -1.84 -26.08 -14.24
C CYS A 459 -0.51 -26.25 -13.50
N LEU A 460 -0.41 -27.34 -12.72
CA LEU A 460 0.81 -27.71 -12.01
C LEU A 460 2.01 -27.85 -12.97
N ASP A 461 1.81 -28.46 -14.14
CA ASP A 461 2.89 -28.71 -15.10
C ASP A 461 3.51 -27.41 -15.63
N GLN A 462 2.68 -26.39 -15.88
CA GLN A 462 3.17 -25.07 -16.28
C GLN A 462 3.97 -24.41 -15.15
N LEU A 463 3.49 -24.50 -13.90
CA LEU A 463 4.22 -23.96 -12.75
C LEU A 463 5.52 -24.72 -12.47
N ALA A 464 5.53 -26.05 -12.67
CA ALA A 464 6.66 -26.93 -12.40
C ALA A 464 7.66 -27.05 -13.57
N LYS A 465 7.36 -26.44 -14.72
CA LYS A 465 8.18 -26.47 -15.93
C LYS A 465 9.62 -26.08 -15.59
N ASN A 466 10.58 -26.97 -15.85
CA ASN A 466 11.99 -26.71 -15.57
C ASN A 466 12.58 -25.82 -16.67
N TYR A 467 12.82 -24.57 -16.35
CA TYR A 467 13.33 -23.58 -17.30
C TYR A 467 14.87 -23.52 -17.37
N LEU A 468 15.58 -24.26 -16.51
CA LEU A 468 17.05 -24.24 -16.42
C LEU A 468 17.73 -25.43 -17.09
N GLU A 469 16.98 -26.43 -17.55
CA GLU A 469 17.57 -27.51 -18.34
C GLU A 469 17.84 -27.01 -19.76
N PRO A 470 19.09 -27.14 -20.26
CA PRO A 470 19.37 -26.84 -21.65
C PRO A 470 18.55 -27.81 -22.50
N GLU A 471 17.72 -27.27 -23.40
CA GLU A 471 17.12 -28.09 -24.46
C GLU A 471 18.27 -28.76 -25.22
N GLN A 472 18.50 -30.04 -24.96
CA GLN A 472 19.40 -30.87 -25.74
C GLN A 472 18.77 -30.98 -27.13
N PRO A 473 19.34 -30.37 -28.19
CA PRO A 473 18.77 -30.51 -29.51
C PRO A 473 18.96 -31.97 -29.98
N GLY A 474 17.86 -32.71 -30.07
CA GLY A 474 17.68 -33.73 -31.11
C GLY A 474 18.54 -34.99 -31.08
N TYR A 475 18.86 -35.58 -29.93
CA TYR A 475 19.50 -36.91 -29.92
C TYR A 475 18.56 -38.11 -30.18
N SER A 476 17.24 -37.90 -30.26
CA SER A 476 16.29 -38.99 -30.55
C SER A 476 16.16 -39.35 -32.05
N GLN A 477 16.71 -38.58 -32.99
CA GLN A 477 16.65 -38.92 -34.42
C GLN A 477 17.92 -39.59 -34.98
N LEU A 478 18.99 -39.71 -34.19
CA LEU A 478 20.27 -40.28 -34.65
C LEU A 478 20.51 -41.74 -34.25
N LEU A 479 19.63 -42.35 -33.46
CA LEU A 479 19.74 -43.76 -33.08
C LEU A 479 18.95 -44.73 -33.98
N ASP A 480 18.23 -44.23 -34.99
CA ASP A 480 17.42 -45.05 -35.90
C ASP A 480 18.04 -45.22 -37.31
N MET A 481 19.33 -44.83 -37.49
CA MET A 481 20.08 -45.00 -38.74
C MET A 481 21.22 -46.02 -38.65
N GLY A 482 21.18 -46.94 -37.69
CA GLY A 482 22.10 -48.07 -37.63
C GLY A 482 21.58 -49.28 -38.39
N ASN A 483 21.77 -49.34 -39.71
CA ASN A 483 21.95 -50.58 -40.52
C ASN A 483 22.04 -50.28 -42.03
N ALA A 484 23.00 -49.45 -42.45
CA ALA A 484 23.43 -49.43 -43.85
C ALA A 484 24.95 -49.67 -43.90
N GLU A 485 25.32 -50.77 -44.55
CA GLU A 485 26.67 -51.27 -44.74
C GLU A 485 27.60 -50.20 -45.33
N LEU A 486 28.75 -50.00 -44.68
CA LEU A 486 29.85 -49.18 -45.18
C LEU A 486 30.59 -49.93 -46.31
N PRO A 487 30.73 -49.38 -47.52
CA PRO A 487 31.60 -49.96 -48.54
C PRO A 487 33.07 -49.61 -48.24
N ALA A 488 33.94 -50.58 -48.47
CA ALA A 488 35.37 -50.47 -48.28
C ALA A 488 36.08 -49.70 -49.42
N ALA A 489 37.17 -49.03 -49.01
CA ALA A 489 38.36 -48.67 -49.79
C ALA A 489 38.30 -47.47 -50.76
N ALA A 490 39.20 -46.50 -50.52
CA ALA A 490 40.36 -46.26 -51.37
C ALA A 490 41.28 -45.19 -50.74
N LEU A 491 42.52 -45.58 -50.43
CA LEU A 491 43.65 -44.67 -50.16
C LEU A 491 44.18 -44.14 -51.50
N PRO A 492 44.53 -42.85 -51.65
CA PRO A 492 45.34 -42.42 -52.77
C PRO A 492 46.84 -42.43 -52.41
N GLU A 493 47.59 -43.15 -53.23
CA GLU A 493 49.04 -43.08 -53.37
C GLU A 493 49.48 -41.65 -53.71
N GLY A 494 50.59 -41.20 -53.10
CA GLY A 494 51.18 -39.90 -53.41
C GLY A 494 52.02 -39.92 -54.68
N THR A 495 52.36 -38.75 -55.23
CA THR A 495 53.75 -38.43 -55.64
C THR A 495 53.93 -36.98 -56.10
N ARG A 496 55.12 -36.47 -55.75
CA ARG A 496 55.91 -35.33 -56.28
C ARG A 496 55.62 -33.92 -55.79
#